data_AF-A0A2P2KYG8-F1
#
_entry.id   AF-A0A2P2KYG8-F1
#
_cell.length_a   1.000
_cell.length_b   1.000
_cell.length_c   1.000
_cell.angle_alpha   90.00
_cell.angle_beta   90.00
_cell.angle_gamma   90.00
#
_symmetry.space_group_name_H-M   'P 1'
#
loop_
_entity.id
_entity.type
_entity.pdbx_description
1 polymer ?
#
loop_
_entity_poly.entity_id
_entity_poly.type
_entity_poly.pdbx_seq_one_letter_code
_entity_poly.pdbx_strand_id
1 'polypeptide(L)'
;MQWQKVRNYARKKGISIMGDMPIYVGYHSADVWANRKQFLLNRNGFPLVVSGVPPDAFSKTGQLWDSPLYDWKAMERDGYSWWICRMRRALALYDEFRIDHFRGFAGFWAVPSEAKVALVGNWKAGPGKSLFDAISRAIGNVNIIAEDLGVITEDVVQLRKSIGAPGMSVLQFAFGSDADNPHLPHNHEPNQVVYTGTHDNDTIIGWWNALQNEEKSNVLNYLSIAEEYNISWALIQAVLSSVARTAVIPMQDILGLGSSARMNIPATQSGNWCWRIPSSMSFDSLDKEATRLRDLHAMYGRL
;
A
#
# COMPACT_ATOMS: atom_id res chain seq x y z
N MET A 1 21.28 -0.08 -16.11
CA MET A 1 21.23 -1.46 -16.65
C MET A 1 21.34 -2.57 -15.58
N GLN A 2 21.31 -2.28 -14.28
CA GLN A 2 21.34 -3.31 -13.21
C GLN A 2 19.95 -3.87 -12.85
N TRP A 3 18.94 -2.99 -12.68
CA TRP A 3 17.56 -3.41 -12.35
C TRP A 3 16.99 -4.43 -13.33
N GLN A 4 17.21 -4.22 -14.63
CA GLN A 4 16.74 -5.17 -15.66
C GLN A 4 17.40 -6.55 -15.53
N LYS A 5 18.64 -6.64 -15.03
CA LYS A 5 19.28 -7.93 -14.76
C LYS A 5 18.56 -8.67 -13.63
N VAL A 6 18.16 -7.95 -12.56
CA VAL A 6 17.36 -8.51 -11.45
C VAL A 6 15.99 -8.94 -11.94
N ARG A 7 15.25 -8.07 -12.63
CA ARG A 7 13.92 -8.38 -13.18
C ARG A 7 13.95 -9.59 -14.12
N ASN A 8 14.94 -9.66 -15.01
CA ASN A 8 15.09 -10.79 -15.94
C ASN A 8 15.40 -12.09 -15.19
N TYR A 9 16.16 -12.04 -14.09
CA TYR A 9 16.43 -13.21 -13.27
C TYR A 9 15.19 -13.67 -12.50
N ALA A 10 14.43 -12.74 -11.90
CA ALA A 10 13.15 -13.02 -11.24
C ALA A 10 12.16 -13.72 -12.21
N ARG A 11 11.99 -13.18 -13.42
CA ARG A 11 11.15 -13.79 -14.46
C ARG A 11 11.58 -15.19 -14.86
N LYS A 12 12.90 -15.45 -14.98
CA LYS A 12 13.42 -16.80 -15.24
C LYS A 12 13.09 -17.81 -14.14
N LYS A 13 12.77 -17.33 -12.93
CA LYS A 13 12.36 -18.12 -11.78
C LYS A 13 10.84 -18.11 -11.55
N GLY A 14 10.05 -17.55 -12.45
CA GLY A 14 8.59 -17.45 -12.29
C GLY A 14 8.15 -16.42 -11.26
N ILE A 15 9.02 -15.46 -10.90
CA ILE A 15 8.73 -14.43 -9.89
C ILE A 15 8.39 -13.11 -10.60
N SER A 16 7.17 -12.63 -10.37
CA SER A 16 6.75 -11.27 -10.74
C SER A 16 7.23 -10.26 -9.69
N ILE A 17 7.59 -9.05 -10.12
CA ILE A 17 7.96 -7.96 -9.21
C ILE A 17 6.82 -6.94 -9.13
N MET A 18 6.22 -6.82 -7.94
CA MET A 18 5.28 -5.78 -7.60
C MET A 18 6.02 -4.52 -7.14
N GLY A 19 5.87 -3.42 -7.86
CA GLY A 19 6.37 -2.11 -7.48
C GLY A 19 5.41 -1.33 -6.58
N ASP A 20 5.80 -0.11 -6.25
CA ASP A 20 4.98 0.82 -5.47
C ASP A 20 5.12 2.23 -6.05
N MET A 21 4.00 2.92 -6.22
CA MET A 21 3.91 4.26 -6.77
C MET A 21 3.09 5.16 -5.85
N PRO A 22 3.74 6.08 -5.12
CA PRO A 22 3.03 7.16 -4.44
C PRO A 22 2.11 7.92 -5.40
N ILE A 23 0.86 8.19 -5.03
CA ILE A 23 -0.02 8.97 -5.92
C ILE A 23 0.59 10.34 -6.21
N TYR A 24 1.16 11.03 -5.22
CA TYR A 24 1.77 12.36 -5.38
C TYR A 24 3.28 12.29 -5.67
N VAL A 25 3.83 13.44 -6.04
CA VAL A 25 5.28 13.65 -6.23
C VAL A 25 5.73 14.84 -5.40
N GLY A 26 6.99 14.86 -4.97
CA GLY A 26 7.52 15.96 -4.17
C GLY A 26 7.61 17.27 -4.96
N TYR A 27 7.42 18.41 -4.29
CA TYR A 27 7.48 19.74 -4.92
C TYR A 27 8.85 20.02 -5.56
N HIS A 28 9.94 19.76 -4.84
CA HIS A 28 11.29 19.98 -5.33
C HIS A 28 11.78 18.80 -6.18
N SER A 29 11.13 18.59 -7.33
CA SER A 29 11.40 17.49 -8.26
C SER A 29 11.40 17.96 -9.71
N ALA A 30 12.08 17.22 -10.58
CA ALA A 30 11.99 17.43 -12.03
C ALA A 30 10.56 17.23 -12.55
N ASP A 31 9.79 16.33 -11.90
CA ASP A 31 8.39 16.07 -12.21
C ASP A 31 7.56 17.34 -12.14
N VAL A 32 7.74 18.16 -11.11
CA VAL A 32 7.01 19.43 -10.94
C VAL A 32 7.67 20.55 -11.72
N TRP A 33 9.00 20.69 -11.64
CA TRP A 33 9.74 21.78 -12.27
C TRP A 33 9.56 21.83 -13.79
N ALA A 34 9.64 20.69 -14.48
CA ALA A 34 9.50 20.62 -15.93
C ALA A 34 8.04 20.57 -16.41
N ASN A 35 7.09 20.26 -15.52
CA ASN A 35 5.69 20.03 -15.87
C ASN A 35 4.72 20.92 -15.07
N ARG A 36 5.10 22.16 -14.77
CA ARG A 36 4.34 23.08 -13.89
C ARG A 36 2.84 23.17 -14.18
N LYS A 37 2.44 23.08 -15.45
CA LYS A 37 1.01 23.14 -15.88
C LYS A 37 0.18 21.93 -15.43
N GLN A 38 0.82 20.84 -15.01
CA GLN A 38 0.17 19.63 -14.53
C GLN A 38 -0.21 19.73 -13.04
N PHE A 39 0.19 20.81 -12.36
CA PHE A 39 0.03 21.00 -10.92
C PHE A 39 -0.65 22.33 -10.60
N LEU A 40 -1.34 22.38 -9.45
CA LEU A 40 -2.02 23.58 -8.94
C LEU A 40 -1.01 24.56 -8.32
N LEU A 41 -0.29 25.26 -9.19
CA LEU A 41 0.72 26.25 -8.82
C LEU A 41 0.27 27.67 -9.17
N ASN A 42 0.70 28.64 -8.38
CA ASN A 42 0.53 30.06 -8.71
C ASN A 42 1.52 30.50 -9.81
N ARG A 43 1.42 31.77 -10.25
CA ARG A 43 2.28 32.33 -11.32
C ARG A 43 3.78 32.23 -10.99
N ASN A 44 4.14 32.33 -9.72
CA ASN A 44 5.51 32.21 -9.23
C ASN A 44 5.97 30.75 -9.08
N GLY A 45 5.08 29.78 -9.30
CA GLY A 45 5.37 28.35 -9.21
C GLY A 45 5.17 27.75 -7.83
N PHE A 46 4.68 28.53 -6.86
CA PHE A 46 4.40 28.04 -5.51
C PHE A 46 3.06 27.28 -5.47
N PRO A 47 2.92 26.17 -4.71
CA PRO A 47 1.66 25.45 -4.60
C PRO A 47 0.53 26.35 -4.10
N LEU A 48 -0.65 26.27 -4.71
CA LEU A 48 -1.86 26.92 -4.19
C LEU A 48 -2.46 26.11 -3.04
N VAL A 49 -2.44 24.79 -3.21
CA VAL A 49 -2.91 23.80 -2.25
C VAL A 49 -1.95 22.62 -2.24
N VAL A 50 -1.88 21.95 -1.11
CA VAL A 50 -1.02 20.79 -0.86
C VAL A 50 -1.83 19.59 -0.39
N SER A 51 -1.24 18.42 -0.57
CA SER A 51 -1.82 17.13 -0.18
C SER A 51 -1.83 16.94 1.33
N GLY A 52 -2.83 16.21 1.79
CA GLY A 52 -2.87 15.62 3.11
C GLY A 52 -4.04 14.67 3.21
N VAL A 53 -4.39 14.30 4.44
CA VAL A 53 -5.62 13.59 4.77
C VAL A 53 -6.28 14.26 5.98
N PRO A 54 -7.63 14.28 6.03
CA PRO A 54 -8.33 14.73 7.22
C PRO A 54 -8.05 13.78 8.40
N PRO A 55 -8.48 14.12 9.62
CA PRO A 55 -8.45 13.19 10.74
C PRO A 55 -9.07 11.83 10.40
N ASP A 56 -8.42 10.76 10.82
CA ASP A 56 -8.86 9.38 10.66
C ASP A 56 -8.52 8.56 11.92
N ALA A 57 -8.73 7.24 11.86
CA ALA A 57 -8.45 6.33 12.96
C ALA A 57 -6.96 6.30 13.37
N PHE A 58 -6.04 6.64 12.45
CA PHE A 58 -4.59 6.66 12.71
C PHE A 58 -4.11 8.02 13.22
N SER A 59 -4.79 9.12 12.89
CA SER A 59 -4.41 10.47 13.29
C SER A 59 -5.60 11.35 13.66
N LYS A 60 -5.66 11.77 14.93
CA LYS A 60 -6.65 12.73 15.44
C LYS A 60 -6.60 14.10 14.75
N THR A 61 -5.46 14.48 14.16
CA THR A 61 -5.28 15.78 13.51
C THR A 61 -5.16 15.68 11.99
N GLY A 62 -5.34 14.48 11.44
CA GLY A 62 -5.01 14.20 10.05
C GLY A 62 -3.50 14.26 9.81
N GLN A 63 -3.10 14.28 8.55
CA GLN A 63 -1.69 14.35 8.15
C GLN A 63 -1.52 15.37 7.04
N LEU A 64 -0.53 16.24 7.19
CA LEU A 64 -0.14 17.20 6.16
C LEU A 64 1.12 16.67 5.48
N TRP A 65 1.05 16.43 4.17
CA TRP A 65 2.13 15.79 3.41
C TRP A 65 2.88 16.74 2.48
N ASP A 66 2.38 17.97 2.32
CA ASP A 66 3.03 19.07 1.59
C ASP A 66 3.38 18.83 0.11
N SER A 67 2.87 17.74 -0.49
CA SER A 67 3.05 17.52 -1.93
C SER A 67 2.12 18.43 -2.73
N PRO A 68 2.56 18.99 -3.88
CA PRO A 68 1.69 19.75 -4.75
C PRO A 68 0.61 18.84 -5.35
N LEU A 69 -0.59 19.39 -5.49
CA LEU A 69 -1.73 18.66 -6.05
C LEU A 69 -1.82 18.84 -7.56
N TYR A 70 -2.35 17.83 -8.24
CA TYR A 70 -2.54 17.81 -9.68
C TYR A 70 -3.63 18.79 -10.14
N ASP A 71 -3.39 19.46 -11.27
CA ASP A 71 -4.48 20.12 -12.02
C ASP A 71 -5.12 19.09 -12.95
N TRP A 72 -6.03 18.29 -12.39
CA TRP A 72 -6.72 17.23 -13.13
C TRP A 72 -7.49 17.75 -14.35
N LYS A 73 -7.98 19.00 -14.31
CA LYS A 73 -8.67 19.61 -15.45
C LYS A 73 -7.69 19.98 -16.57
N ALA A 74 -6.47 20.38 -16.24
CA ALA A 74 -5.43 20.60 -17.25
C ALA A 74 -4.95 19.28 -17.85
N MET A 75 -4.75 18.25 -17.01
CA MET A 75 -4.38 16.91 -17.47
C MET A 75 -5.43 16.29 -18.40
N GLU A 76 -6.71 16.41 -18.08
CA GLU A 76 -7.79 15.89 -18.94
C GLU A 76 -7.74 16.50 -20.36
N ARG A 77 -7.43 17.80 -20.47
CA ARG A 77 -7.33 18.51 -21.76
C ARG A 77 -6.20 17.99 -22.65
N ASP A 78 -5.13 17.43 -22.07
CA ASP A 78 -4.02 16.83 -22.82
C ASP A 78 -4.08 15.30 -22.88
N GLY A 79 -5.19 14.71 -22.43
CA GLY A 79 -5.39 13.26 -22.43
C GLY A 79 -4.58 12.52 -21.36
N TYR A 80 -4.26 13.19 -20.24
CA TYR A 80 -3.50 12.64 -19.12
C TYR A 80 -2.07 12.22 -19.49
N SER A 81 -1.45 12.96 -20.40
CA SER A 81 -0.15 12.64 -21.01
C SER A 81 0.95 12.38 -19.97
N TRP A 82 0.98 13.19 -18.90
CA TRP A 82 1.95 13.05 -17.81
C TRP A 82 1.80 11.72 -17.06
N TRP A 83 0.56 11.35 -16.69
CA TRP A 83 0.28 10.10 -16.00
C TRP A 83 0.54 8.87 -16.88
N ILE A 84 0.20 8.94 -18.17
CA ILE A 84 0.51 7.87 -19.13
C ILE A 84 2.02 7.63 -19.20
N CYS A 85 2.83 8.69 -19.23
CA CYS A 85 4.29 8.58 -19.20
C CYS A 85 4.79 7.96 -17.88
N ARG A 86 4.22 8.35 -16.75
CA ARG A 86 4.55 7.78 -15.43
C ARG A 86 4.24 6.28 -15.37
N MET A 87 3.05 5.87 -15.82
CA MET A 87 2.66 4.46 -15.88
C MET A 87 3.53 3.64 -16.82
N ARG A 88 3.88 4.20 -18.00
CA ARG A 88 4.81 3.54 -18.93
C ARG A 88 6.17 3.27 -18.29
N ARG A 89 6.67 4.22 -17.48
CA ARG A 89 7.91 4.01 -16.73
C ARG A 89 7.77 2.93 -15.66
N ALA A 90 6.65 2.88 -14.94
CA ALA A 90 6.40 1.84 -13.95
C ALA A 90 6.36 0.43 -14.58
N LEU A 91 5.68 0.26 -15.71
CA LEU A 91 5.65 -1.01 -16.46
C LEU A 91 7.03 -1.43 -16.98
N ALA A 92 7.91 -0.47 -17.28
CA ALA A 92 9.29 -0.77 -17.65
C ALA A 92 10.11 -1.33 -16.47
N LEU A 93 9.67 -1.12 -15.23
CA LEU A 93 10.35 -1.57 -14.01
C LEU A 93 9.69 -2.78 -13.36
N TYR A 94 8.37 -2.84 -13.36
CA TYR A 94 7.58 -3.77 -12.55
C TYR A 94 6.57 -4.53 -13.42
N ASP A 95 6.19 -5.72 -12.99
CA ASP A 95 5.17 -6.55 -13.66
C ASP A 95 3.75 -6.13 -13.23
N GLU A 96 3.64 -5.60 -12.02
CA GLU A 96 2.47 -4.98 -11.42
C GLU A 96 2.92 -3.92 -10.41
N PHE A 97 2.05 -3.05 -9.95
CA PHE A 97 2.43 -2.08 -8.92
C PHE A 97 1.24 -1.60 -8.10
N ARG A 98 1.52 -1.33 -6.83
CA ARG A 98 0.62 -0.62 -5.93
C ARG A 98 0.58 0.85 -6.32
N ILE A 99 -0.59 1.47 -6.24
CA ILE A 99 -0.69 2.92 -6.16
C ILE A 99 -1.14 3.28 -4.76
N ASP A 100 -0.24 3.91 -4.01
CA ASP A 100 -0.47 4.43 -2.67
C ASP A 100 -1.50 5.56 -2.71
N HIS A 101 -2.38 5.62 -1.72
CA HIS A 101 -3.45 6.59 -1.60
C HIS A 101 -4.35 6.64 -2.84
N PHE A 102 -4.75 5.46 -3.35
CA PHE A 102 -5.56 5.30 -4.57
C PHE A 102 -6.86 6.11 -4.50
N ARG A 103 -7.42 6.27 -3.29
CA ARG A 103 -8.64 7.04 -3.04
C ARG A 103 -8.59 8.47 -3.58
N GLY A 104 -7.40 9.06 -3.70
CA GLY A 104 -7.16 10.37 -4.31
C GLY A 104 -7.63 10.50 -5.77
N PHE A 105 -7.80 9.38 -6.49
CA PHE A 105 -8.37 9.39 -7.84
C PHE A 105 -9.89 9.58 -7.86
N ALA A 106 -10.62 9.20 -6.81
CA ALA A 106 -12.04 9.48 -6.67
C ALA A 106 -12.26 10.85 -6.00
N GLY A 107 -11.58 11.06 -4.87
CA GLY A 107 -11.56 12.35 -4.18
C GLY A 107 -10.30 12.52 -3.35
N PHE A 108 -9.73 13.71 -3.36
CA PHE A 108 -8.51 14.05 -2.63
C PHE A 108 -8.74 15.23 -1.67
N TRP A 109 -8.01 15.22 -0.56
CA TRP A 109 -8.05 16.29 0.43
C TRP A 109 -7.04 17.38 0.07
N ALA A 110 -7.53 18.61 -0.12
CA ALA A 110 -6.73 19.75 -0.52
C ALA A 110 -6.65 20.78 0.61
N VAL A 111 -5.43 21.01 1.11
CA VAL A 111 -5.15 21.96 2.19
C VAL A 111 -4.51 23.22 1.60
N PRO A 112 -4.92 24.45 1.99
CA PRO A 112 -4.21 25.67 1.58
C PRO A 112 -2.73 25.62 1.95
N SER A 113 -1.85 26.05 1.03
CA SER A 113 -0.39 25.92 1.16
C SER A 113 0.22 26.63 2.38
N GLU A 114 -0.48 27.65 2.88
CA GLU A 114 -0.11 28.47 4.03
C GLU A 114 -0.50 27.81 5.37
N ALA A 115 -1.34 26.77 5.34
CA ALA A 115 -1.78 26.08 6.54
C ALA A 115 -0.64 25.31 7.21
N LYS A 116 -0.77 25.11 8.53
CA LYS A 116 0.17 24.31 9.34
C LYS A 116 -0.40 22.97 9.77
N VAL A 117 -1.69 22.73 9.50
CA VAL A 117 -2.42 21.53 9.93
C VAL A 117 -3.36 21.08 8.82
N ALA A 118 -3.62 19.78 8.75
CA ALA A 118 -4.47 19.19 7.71
C ALA A 118 -5.97 19.49 7.89
N LEU A 119 -6.40 19.87 9.09
CA LEU A 119 -7.81 20.09 9.47
C LEU A 119 -8.55 21.11 8.60
N VAL A 120 -7.85 22.07 8.01
CA VAL A 120 -8.45 23.18 7.24
C VAL A 120 -8.56 22.91 5.73
N GLY A 121 -8.42 21.65 5.33
CA GLY A 121 -8.60 21.25 3.93
C GLY A 121 -10.05 21.08 3.50
N ASN A 122 -10.24 20.73 2.24
CA ASN A 122 -11.54 20.37 1.67
C ASN A 122 -11.39 19.22 0.68
N TRP A 123 -12.40 18.35 0.61
CA TRP A 123 -12.47 17.33 -0.43
C TRP A 123 -12.67 17.97 -1.81
N LYS A 124 -11.91 17.48 -2.78
CA LYS A 124 -12.03 17.81 -4.20
C LYS A 124 -12.22 16.52 -4.98
N ALA A 125 -13.05 16.56 -6.02
CA ALA A 125 -13.23 15.43 -6.92
C ALA A 125 -11.93 15.17 -7.70
N GLY A 126 -11.50 13.91 -7.71
CA GLY A 126 -10.41 13.42 -8.56
C GLY A 126 -10.87 13.19 -10.00
N PRO A 127 -9.98 12.66 -10.86
CA PRO A 127 -10.28 12.41 -12.28
C PRO A 127 -11.23 11.22 -12.48
N GLY A 128 -11.34 10.32 -11.50
CA GLY A 128 -12.13 9.10 -11.61
C GLY A 128 -11.69 8.20 -12.75
N LYS A 129 -12.66 7.55 -13.40
CA LYS A 129 -12.41 6.50 -14.40
C LYS A 129 -11.78 7.00 -15.71
N SER A 130 -11.98 8.27 -16.07
CA SER A 130 -11.50 8.82 -17.35
C SER A 130 -9.97 8.77 -17.47
N LEU A 131 -9.25 8.95 -16.37
CA LEU A 131 -7.80 8.75 -16.29
C LEU A 131 -7.41 7.31 -16.68
N PHE A 132 -8.05 6.33 -16.07
CA PHE A 132 -7.76 4.91 -16.32
C PHE A 132 -8.16 4.48 -17.73
N ASP A 133 -9.23 5.04 -18.27
CA ASP A 133 -9.61 4.81 -19.67
C ASP A 133 -8.58 5.39 -20.64
N ALA A 134 -8.00 6.55 -20.34
CA ALA A 134 -6.91 7.12 -21.14
C ALA A 134 -5.63 6.30 -21.05
N ILE A 135 -5.28 5.81 -19.85
CA ILE A 135 -4.15 4.90 -19.64
C ILE A 135 -4.35 3.61 -20.45
N SER A 136 -5.52 2.99 -20.34
CA SER A 136 -5.87 1.75 -21.07
C SER A 136 -5.75 1.93 -22.58
N ARG A 137 -6.26 3.05 -23.13
CA ARG A 137 -6.12 3.37 -24.56
C ARG A 137 -4.66 3.56 -25.00
N ALA A 138 -3.82 4.14 -24.15
CA ALA A 138 -2.46 4.53 -24.53
C ALA A 138 -1.40 3.43 -24.34
N ILE A 139 -1.55 2.58 -23.33
CA ILE A 139 -0.55 1.57 -22.96
C ILE A 139 -1.14 0.18 -22.66
N GLY A 140 -2.44 -0.03 -22.88
CA GLY A 140 -3.11 -1.31 -22.65
C GLY A 140 -3.43 -1.58 -21.19
N ASN A 141 -3.68 -2.86 -20.87
CA ASN A 141 -4.01 -3.29 -19.52
C ASN A 141 -2.82 -3.13 -18.57
N VAL A 142 -3.06 -2.52 -17.41
CA VAL A 142 -2.07 -2.27 -16.38
C VAL A 142 -2.52 -2.97 -15.10
N ASN A 143 -1.66 -3.83 -14.55
CA ASN A 143 -1.93 -4.52 -13.29
C ASN A 143 -1.65 -3.57 -12.12
N ILE A 144 -2.69 -2.84 -11.73
CA ILE A 144 -2.67 -1.89 -10.60
C ILE A 144 -3.26 -2.57 -9.38
N ILE A 145 -2.60 -2.44 -8.24
CA ILE A 145 -3.16 -2.74 -6.93
C ILE A 145 -3.54 -1.41 -6.28
N ALA A 146 -4.80 -1.27 -5.86
CA ALA A 146 -5.26 -0.08 -5.17
C ALA A 146 -4.91 -0.19 -3.68
N GLU A 147 -4.11 0.74 -3.17
CA GLU A 147 -4.04 0.97 -1.73
C GLU A 147 -5.31 1.74 -1.32
N ASP A 148 -6.26 1.01 -0.73
CA ASP A 148 -7.58 1.48 -0.32
C ASP A 148 -7.80 1.27 1.19
N LEU A 149 -6.80 1.60 2.02
CA LEU A 149 -6.91 1.52 3.47
C LEU A 149 -7.50 2.80 4.09
N GLY A 150 -7.95 2.69 5.33
CA GLY A 150 -8.54 3.80 6.10
C GLY A 150 -10.02 4.01 5.81
N VAL A 151 -10.51 5.24 6.02
CA VAL A 151 -11.92 5.57 5.79
C VAL A 151 -12.17 5.76 4.29
N ILE A 152 -12.68 4.71 3.66
CA ILE A 152 -12.99 4.66 2.24
C ILE A 152 -14.47 4.93 2.00
N THR A 153 -14.74 5.76 0.99
CA THR A 153 -16.09 6.15 0.55
C THR A 153 -16.53 5.28 -0.64
N GLU A 154 -17.84 5.14 -0.83
CA GLU A 154 -18.42 4.26 -1.87
C GLU A 154 -17.92 4.57 -3.28
N ASP A 155 -17.67 5.85 -3.61
CA ASP A 155 -17.10 6.28 -4.88
C ASP A 155 -15.71 5.69 -5.16
N VAL A 156 -14.89 5.50 -4.12
CA VAL A 156 -13.57 4.85 -4.23
C VAL A 156 -13.73 3.37 -4.52
N VAL A 157 -14.64 2.69 -3.83
CA VAL A 157 -14.95 1.26 -4.05
C VAL A 157 -15.47 1.06 -5.47
N GLN A 158 -16.39 1.90 -5.93
CA GLN A 158 -16.92 1.86 -7.29
C GLN A 158 -15.84 2.12 -8.33
N LEU A 159 -14.98 3.12 -8.12
CA LEU A 159 -13.85 3.40 -9.02
C LEU A 159 -12.93 2.18 -9.13
N ARG A 160 -12.49 1.62 -7.99
CA ARG A 160 -11.63 0.42 -7.93
C ARG A 160 -12.25 -0.75 -8.69
N LYS A 161 -13.52 -1.08 -8.39
CA LYS A 161 -14.23 -2.18 -9.05
C LYS A 161 -14.43 -1.92 -10.55
N SER A 162 -14.71 -0.68 -10.96
CA SER A 162 -14.93 -0.32 -12.37
C SER A 162 -13.69 -0.49 -13.26
N ILE A 163 -12.49 -0.46 -12.66
CA ILE A 163 -11.22 -0.68 -13.37
C ILE A 163 -10.65 -2.09 -13.11
N GLY A 164 -11.34 -2.92 -12.33
CA GLY A 164 -10.93 -4.29 -12.01
C GLY A 164 -9.70 -4.40 -11.09
N ALA A 165 -9.31 -3.32 -10.40
CA ALA A 165 -8.13 -3.34 -9.53
C ALA A 165 -8.42 -4.10 -8.22
N PRO A 166 -7.52 -5.00 -7.77
CA PRO A 166 -7.61 -5.53 -6.42
C PRO A 166 -7.38 -4.42 -5.38
N GLY A 167 -8.15 -4.47 -4.30
CA GLY A 167 -7.88 -3.70 -3.08
C GLY A 167 -6.91 -4.43 -2.16
N MET A 168 -6.75 -3.90 -0.95
CA MET A 168 -5.91 -4.48 0.09
C MET A 168 -6.73 -4.97 1.29
N SER A 169 -6.25 -6.02 1.94
CA SER A 169 -6.63 -6.37 3.31
C SER A 169 -5.37 -6.51 4.15
N VAL A 170 -5.37 -6.00 5.38
CA VAL A 170 -4.22 -6.04 6.29
C VAL A 170 -4.66 -6.64 7.61
N LEU A 171 -4.20 -7.85 7.91
CA LEU A 171 -4.71 -8.66 9.01
C LEU A 171 -4.51 -8.00 10.39
N GLN A 172 -3.45 -7.19 10.56
CA GLN A 172 -3.24 -6.41 11.79
C GLN A 172 -4.36 -5.39 12.10
N PHE A 173 -5.22 -5.05 11.15
CA PHE A 173 -6.37 -4.16 11.35
C PHE A 173 -7.69 -4.90 11.60
N ALA A 174 -7.68 -6.23 11.61
CA ALA A 174 -8.90 -7.04 11.55
C ALA A 174 -9.61 -7.23 12.91
N PHE A 175 -8.90 -7.10 14.02
CA PHE A 175 -9.34 -7.65 15.31
C PHE A 175 -9.76 -6.60 16.36
N GLY A 176 -9.74 -5.31 15.98
CA GLY A 176 -10.07 -4.18 16.87
C GLY A 176 -11.50 -3.64 16.74
N SER A 177 -12.36 -4.31 15.97
CA SER A 177 -13.78 -3.94 15.81
C SER A 177 -14.67 -5.18 15.74
N ASP A 178 -15.83 -5.10 15.09
CA ASP A 178 -16.80 -6.19 14.98
C ASP A 178 -16.51 -7.15 13.81
N ALA A 179 -17.43 -8.11 13.60
CA ALA A 179 -17.33 -9.10 12.55
C ALA A 179 -17.47 -8.53 11.13
N ASP A 180 -17.93 -7.28 10.97
CA ASP A 180 -18.05 -6.63 9.65
C ASP A 180 -16.73 -5.97 9.22
N ASN A 181 -15.67 -6.08 10.03
CA ASN A 181 -14.35 -5.56 9.70
C ASN A 181 -13.84 -6.18 8.37
N PRO A 182 -13.57 -5.36 7.34
CA PRO A 182 -13.21 -5.86 6.00
C PRO A 182 -11.85 -6.57 5.97
N HIS A 183 -11.05 -6.45 7.04
CA HIS A 183 -9.75 -7.10 7.16
C HIS A 183 -9.81 -8.51 7.77
N LEU A 184 -10.98 -8.96 8.22
CA LEU A 184 -11.17 -10.34 8.68
C LEU A 184 -11.23 -11.30 7.47
N PRO A 185 -10.52 -12.44 7.51
CA PRO A 185 -10.46 -13.41 6.41
C PRO A 185 -11.79 -13.82 5.78
N HIS A 186 -12.88 -13.92 6.55
CA HIS A 186 -14.21 -14.27 6.01
C HIS A 186 -14.88 -13.14 5.20
N ASN A 187 -14.38 -11.90 5.30
CA ASN A 187 -14.84 -10.74 4.52
C ASN A 187 -13.97 -10.44 3.29
N HIS A 188 -12.92 -11.25 3.03
CA HIS A 188 -12.04 -11.02 1.90
C HIS A 188 -12.71 -11.34 0.55
N GLU A 189 -12.34 -10.61 -0.49
CA GLU A 189 -12.77 -10.84 -1.89
C GLU A 189 -11.67 -11.58 -2.68
N PRO A 190 -11.99 -12.41 -3.69
CA PRO A 190 -10.98 -13.06 -4.52
C PRO A 190 -10.04 -12.08 -5.24
N ASN A 191 -10.58 -10.96 -5.76
CA ASN A 191 -9.79 -9.91 -6.38
C ASN A 191 -9.24 -8.93 -5.33
N GLN A 192 -8.34 -9.40 -4.49
CA GLN A 192 -7.73 -8.63 -3.39
C GLN A 192 -6.29 -9.10 -3.15
N VAL A 193 -5.49 -8.25 -2.51
CA VAL A 193 -4.18 -8.59 -1.98
C VAL A 193 -4.25 -8.55 -0.46
N VAL A 194 -4.02 -9.68 0.20
CA VAL A 194 -3.99 -9.77 1.67
C VAL A 194 -2.56 -9.68 2.19
N TYR A 195 -2.37 -8.94 3.27
CA TYR A 195 -1.10 -8.73 3.96
C TYR A 195 -1.23 -9.16 5.42
N THR A 196 -0.16 -9.69 6.02
CA THR A 196 -0.07 -9.75 7.49
C THR A 196 0.03 -8.32 8.05
N GLY A 197 0.98 -7.56 7.53
CA GLY A 197 1.23 -6.15 7.76
C GLY A 197 1.94 -5.53 6.54
N THR A 198 1.92 -4.21 6.45
CA THR A 198 2.69 -3.46 5.44
C THR A 198 4.03 -2.97 6.01
N HIS A 199 4.78 -2.17 5.25
CA HIS A 199 5.99 -1.53 5.76
C HIS A 199 5.72 -0.42 6.82
N ASP A 200 4.49 0.09 6.88
CA ASP A 200 4.05 1.08 7.86
C ASP A 200 3.55 0.46 9.17
N ASN A 201 3.25 -0.85 9.14
CA ASN A 201 2.89 -1.62 10.31
C ASN A 201 4.13 -2.04 11.09
N ASP A 202 3.94 -2.38 12.37
CA ASP A 202 4.95 -3.14 13.09
C ASP A 202 5.02 -4.58 12.52
N THR A 203 6.10 -5.29 12.81
CA THR A 203 6.17 -6.76 12.71
C THR A 203 5.02 -7.40 13.49
N ILE A 204 4.60 -8.62 13.13
CA ILE A 204 3.53 -9.32 13.87
C ILE A 204 3.89 -9.46 15.35
N ILE A 205 5.15 -9.75 15.69
CA ILE A 205 5.58 -9.89 17.09
C ILE A 205 5.51 -8.54 17.81
N GLY A 206 5.99 -7.46 17.17
CA GLY A 206 5.91 -6.11 17.74
C GLY A 206 4.46 -5.66 17.96
N TRP A 207 3.60 -5.87 16.96
CA TRP A 207 2.17 -5.61 17.02
C TRP A 207 1.50 -6.42 18.15
N TRP A 208 1.73 -7.73 18.21
CA TRP A 208 1.17 -8.61 19.23
C TRP A 208 1.56 -8.18 20.64
N ASN A 209 2.83 -7.80 20.84
CA ASN A 209 3.31 -7.36 22.15
C ASN A 209 2.65 -6.05 22.62
N ALA A 210 2.31 -5.16 21.69
CA ALA A 210 1.65 -3.89 21.98
C ALA A 210 0.11 -3.98 22.06
N LEU A 211 -0.48 -5.11 21.62
CA LEU A 211 -1.93 -5.28 21.51
C LEU A 211 -2.61 -5.36 22.89
N GLN A 212 -3.82 -4.79 23.01
CA GLN A 212 -4.61 -4.85 24.24
C GLN A 212 -5.17 -6.27 24.48
N ASN A 213 -5.42 -6.63 25.75
CA ASN A 213 -5.85 -8.00 26.11
C ASN A 213 -7.19 -8.41 25.48
N GLU A 214 -8.11 -7.46 25.27
CA GLU A 214 -9.39 -7.72 24.60
C GLU A 214 -9.16 -8.11 23.13
N GLU A 215 -8.40 -7.31 22.39
CA GLU A 215 -8.04 -7.60 20.99
C GLU A 215 -7.21 -8.88 20.87
N LYS A 216 -6.29 -9.16 21.80
CA LYS A 216 -5.56 -10.45 21.85
C LYS A 216 -6.52 -11.63 21.97
N SER A 217 -7.51 -11.53 22.84
CA SER A 217 -8.53 -12.57 23.02
C SER A 217 -9.33 -12.78 21.73
N ASN A 218 -9.68 -11.70 21.03
CA ASN A 218 -10.35 -11.77 19.73
C ASN A 218 -9.52 -12.50 18.67
N VAL A 219 -8.21 -12.20 18.59
CA VAL A 219 -7.28 -12.87 17.67
C VAL A 219 -7.22 -14.39 17.95
N LEU A 220 -7.02 -14.77 19.22
CA LEU A 220 -6.91 -16.19 19.61
C LEU A 220 -8.20 -16.95 19.31
N ASN A 221 -9.36 -16.35 19.64
CA ASN A 221 -10.67 -16.93 19.37
C ASN A 221 -10.90 -17.09 17.86
N TYR A 222 -10.61 -16.06 17.06
CA TYR A 222 -10.82 -16.09 15.62
C TYR A 222 -9.95 -17.14 14.94
N LEU A 223 -8.67 -17.23 15.31
CA LEU A 223 -7.71 -18.17 14.73
C LEU A 223 -7.83 -19.58 15.34
N SER A 224 -8.62 -19.76 16.39
CA SER A 224 -8.74 -21.02 17.15
C SER A 224 -7.37 -21.55 17.62
N ILE A 225 -6.53 -20.67 18.16
CA ILE A 225 -5.19 -21.00 18.67
C ILE A 225 -5.05 -20.68 20.15
N ALA A 226 -4.17 -21.40 20.84
CA ALA A 226 -3.76 -21.08 22.21
C ALA A 226 -2.67 -19.99 22.22
N GLU A 227 -2.52 -19.28 23.34
CA GLU A 227 -1.57 -18.16 23.49
C GLU A 227 -0.09 -18.59 23.34
N GLU A 228 0.23 -19.86 23.62
CA GLU A 228 1.57 -20.43 23.46
C GLU A 228 2.00 -20.63 22.00
N TYR A 229 1.08 -20.43 21.05
CA TYR A 229 1.36 -20.63 19.63
C TYR A 229 2.23 -19.48 19.07
N ASN A 230 3.06 -19.80 18.06
CA ASN A 230 3.83 -18.77 17.37
C ASN A 230 2.89 -17.87 16.54
N ILE A 231 2.55 -16.71 17.10
CA ILE A 231 1.59 -15.77 16.52
C ILE A 231 1.96 -15.31 15.11
N SER A 232 3.26 -15.14 14.81
CA SER A 232 3.73 -14.76 13.47
C SER A 232 3.28 -15.79 12.43
N TRP A 233 3.59 -17.06 12.69
CA TRP A 233 3.24 -18.13 11.75
C TRP A 233 1.74 -18.43 11.70
N ALA A 234 0.98 -18.16 12.78
CA ALA A 234 -0.48 -18.26 12.75
C ALA A 234 -1.11 -17.20 11.82
N LEU A 235 -0.66 -15.94 11.90
CA LEU A 235 -1.14 -14.89 10.99
C LEU A 235 -0.67 -15.13 9.55
N ILE A 236 0.56 -15.64 9.35
CA ILE A 236 1.04 -16.07 8.03
C ILE A 236 0.12 -17.16 7.45
N GLN A 237 -0.26 -18.16 8.25
CA GLN A 237 -1.20 -19.20 7.84
C GLN A 237 -2.57 -18.62 7.48
N ALA A 238 -3.09 -17.68 8.27
CA ALA A 238 -4.38 -17.04 8.02
C ALA A 238 -4.41 -16.22 6.72
N VAL A 239 -3.31 -15.51 6.37
CA VAL A 239 -3.26 -14.81 5.08
C VAL A 239 -3.11 -15.78 3.91
N LEU A 240 -2.36 -16.87 4.08
CA LEU A 240 -2.22 -17.89 3.03
C LEU A 240 -3.52 -18.69 2.84
N SER A 241 -4.35 -18.88 3.85
CA SER A 241 -5.64 -19.57 3.74
C SER A 241 -6.78 -18.70 3.18
N SER A 242 -6.56 -17.39 3.06
CA SER A 242 -7.56 -16.45 2.54
C SER A 242 -7.98 -16.76 1.09
N VAL A 243 -9.20 -16.36 0.72
CA VAL A 243 -9.69 -16.38 -0.67
C VAL A 243 -9.01 -15.34 -1.58
N ALA A 244 -8.29 -14.36 -1.01
CA ALA A 244 -7.58 -13.34 -1.77
C ALA A 244 -6.53 -13.99 -2.70
N ARG A 245 -6.53 -13.58 -3.98
CA ARG A 245 -5.65 -14.17 -5.01
C ARG A 245 -4.16 -14.00 -4.73
N THR A 246 -3.78 -12.95 -4.01
CA THR A 246 -2.38 -12.67 -3.66
C THR A 246 -2.25 -12.48 -2.16
N ALA A 247 -1.31 -13.18 -1.54
CA ALA A 247 -0.92 -13.00 -0.13
C ALA A 247 0.52 -12.49 -0.06
N VAL A 248 0.76 -11.44 0.72
CA VAL A 248 2.07 -10.80 0.87
C VAL A 248 2.48 -10.78 2.33
N ILE A 249 3.70 -11.23 2.61
CA ILE A 249 4.24 -11.37 3.96
C ILE A 249 5.57 -10.61 4.02
N PRO A 250 5.74 -9.63 4.94
CA PRO A 250 7.02 -9.00 5.21
C PRO A 250 8.10 -10.02 5.59
N MET A 251 9.33 -9.81 5.13
CA MET A 251 10.45 -10.69 5.47
C MET A 251 10.69 -10.76 6.98
N GLN A 252 10.43 -9.67 7.70
CA GLN A 252 10.54 -9.61 9.15
C GLN A 252 9.64 -10.62 9.87
N ASP A 253 8.44 -10.85 9.35
CA ASP A 253 7.47 -11.80 9.93
C ASP A 253 7.93 -13.25 9.70
N ILE A 254 8.45 -13.56 8.51
CA ILE A 254 9.07 -14.85 8.18
C ILE A 254 10.24 -15.15 9.12
N LEU A 255 11.06 -14.13 9.39
CA LEU A 255 12.21 -14.22 10.29
C LEU A 255 11.84 -14.16 11.79
N GLY A 256 10.56 -13.96 12.12
CA GLY A 256 10.09 -13.88 13.50
C GLY A 256 10.76 -12.75 14.30
N LEU A 257 10.90 -11.57 13.71
CA LEU A 257 11.51 -10.41 14.35
C LEU A 257 10.45 -9.53 15.05
N GLY A 258 10.88 -8.79 16.09
CA GLY A 258 10.03 -7.82 16.82
C GLY A 258 10.20 -6.38 16.33
N SER A 259 9.72 -5.41 17.13
CA SER A 259 9.64 -3.98 16.74
C SER A 259 10.95 -3.31 16.34
N SER A 260 12.10 -3.84 16.73
CA SER A 260 13.41 -3.35 16.26
C SER A 260 13.63 -3.57 14.76
N ALA A 261 12.82 -4.42 14.13
CA ALA A 261 12.84 -4.69 12.69
C ALA A 261 11.75 -3.94 11.90
N ARG A 262 10.94 -3.11 12.57
CA ARG A 262 9.92 -2.30 11.90
C ARG A 262 10.56 -1.39 10.86
N MET A 263 9.96 -1.34 9.66
CA MET A 263 10.55 -0.61 8.52
C MET A 263 10.27 0.89 8.60
N ASN A 264 9.03 1.27 8.89
CA ASN A 264 8.61 2.65 9.03
C ASN A 264 7.62 2.82 10.19
N ILE A 265 7.77 3.92 10.93
CA ILE A 265 6.76 4.41 11.87
C ILE A 265 6.19 5.69 11.25
N PRO A 266 4.95 5.67 10.74
CA PRO A 266 4.31 6.84 10.14
C PRO A 266 4.39 8.08 11.04
N ALA A 267 4.50 9.26 10.41
CA ALA A 267 4.63 10.57 11.06
C ALA A 267 5.92 10.79 11.90
N THR A 268 6.91 9.90 11.84
CA THR A 268 8.24 10.12 12.44
C THR A 268 9.27 10.55 11.38
N GLN A 269 10.23 11.39 11.77
CA GLN A 269 11.20 12.00 10.83
C GLN A 269 12.57 11.30 10.80
N SER A 270 12.84 10.38 11.73
CA SER A 270 14.14 9.72 11.85
C SER A 270 13.98 8.26 12.30
N GLY A 271 14.96 7.42 11.97
CA GLY A 271 14.98 6.01 12.35
C GLY A 271 14.24 5.04 11.40
N ASN A 272 13.58 5.56 10.36
CA ASN A 272 12.85 4.75 9.38
C ASN A 272 13.74 4.30 8.21
N TRP A 273 13.31 3.26 7.49
CA TRP A 273 13.94 2.74 6.26
C TRP A 273 15.36 2.19 6.45
N CYS A 274 15.75 1.93 7.69
CA CYS A 274 17.10 1.50 8.06
C CYS A 274 17.22 -0.01 8.32
N TRP A 275 16.09 -0.74 8.40
CA TRP A 275 16.14 -2.17 8.67
C TRP A 275 16.83 -2.93 7.54
N ARG A 276 17.63 -3.92 7.93
CA ARG A 276 18.31 -4.86 7.03
C ARG A 276 18.25 -6.25 7.65
N ILE A 277 18.28 -7.28 6.81
CA ILE A 277 18.53 -8.65 7.27
C ILE A 277 19.86 -8.64 8.06
N PRO A 278 19.90 -9.14 9.31
CA PRO A 278 21.12 -9.15 10.12
C PRO A 278 22.27 -9.86 9.41
N SER A 279 23.51 -9.38 9.60
CA SER A 279 24.70 -9.97 8.98
C SER A 279 24.98 -11.41 9.42
N SER A 280 24.41 -11.84 10.54
CA SER A 280 24.44 -13.21 11.02
C SER A 280 23.53 -14.16 10.24
N MET A 281 22.66 -13.65 9.36
CA MET A 281 21.73 -14.44 8.55
C MET A 281 22.09 -14.37 7.07
N SER A 282 21.96 -15.49 6.37
CA SER A 282 22.11 -15.61 4.92
C SER A 282 20.91 -16.33 4.31
N PHE A 283 20.60 -16.13 3.03
CA PHE A 283 19.51 -16.87 2.39
C PHE A 283 19.75 -18.39 2.40
N ASP A 284 21.01 -18.83 2.32
CA ASP A 284 21.39 -20.24 2.38
C ASP A 284 21.15 -20.88 3.75
N SER A 285 20.94 -20.08 4.81
CA SER A 285 20.62 -20.57 6.15
C SER A 285 19.11 -20.64 6.45
N LEU A 286 18.24 -20.28 5.49
CA LEU A 286 16.79 -20.15 5.69
C LEU A 286 15.96 -21.30 5.09
N ASP A 287 16.57 -22.49 4.94
CA ASP A 287 15.89 -23.67 4.38
C ASP A 287 14.67 -24.09 5.21
N LYS A 288 14.69 -23.89 6.53
CA LYS A 288 13.57 -24.24 7.41
C LYS A 288 12.36 -23.34 7.16
N GLU A 289 12.58 -22.04 7.10
CA GLU A 289 11.56 -21.03 6.82
C GLU A 289 11.01 -21.21 5.40
N ALA A 290 11.89 -21.47 4.43
CA ALA A 290 11.51 -21.72 3.04
C ALA A 290 10.65 -23.00 2.91
N THR A 291 11.03 -24.09 3.58
CA THR A 291 10.26 -25.34 3.58
C THR A 291 8.90 -25.14 4.23
N ARG A 292 8.85 -24.49 5.40
CA ARG A 292 7.60 -24.19 6.10
C ARG A 292 6.64 -23.33 5.25
N LEU A 293 7.17 -22.30 4.58
CA LEU A 293 6.37 -21.51 3.64
C LEU A 293 5.87 -22.36 2.49
N ARG A 294 6.73 -23.19 1.88
CA ARG A 294 6.36 -24.06 0.77
C ARG A 294 5.23 -25.02 1.14
N ASP A 295 5.28 -25.61 2.34
CA ASP A 295 4.24 -26.52 2.82
C ASP A 295 2.89 -25.82 2.99
N LEU A 296 2.90 -24.59 3.54
CA LEU A 296 1.69 -23.76 3.63
C LEU A 296 1.17 -23.34 2.24
N HIS A 297 2.05 -22.98 1.31
CA HIS A 297 1.65 -22.67 -0.07
C HIS A 297 1.03 -23.90 -0.75
N ALA A 298 1.58 -25.10 -0.56
CA ALA A 298 1.03 -26.33 -1.09
C ALA A 298 -0.37 -26.62 -0.50
N MET A 299 -0.50 -26.49 0.83
CA MET A 299 -1.74 -26.74 1.56
C MET A 299 -2.89 -25.85 1.10
N TYR A 300 -2.60 -24.57 0.82
CA TYR A 300 -3.62 -23.59 0.42
C TYR A 300 -3.67 -23.27 -1.07
N GLY A 301 -3.02 -24.09 -1.91
CA GLY A 301 -3.12 -23.98 -3.38
C GLY A 301 -2.47 -22.74 -3.98
N ARG A 302 -1.27 -22.37 -3.51
CA ARG A 302 -0.51 -21.18 -3.93
C ARG A 302 0.88 -21.51 -4.53
N LEU A 303 1.07 -22.73 -5.04
CA LEU A 303 2.31 -23.15 -5.74
C LEU A 303 2.21 -22.98 -7.26
#